data_AF-A0A256YUX8-F1
#
_entry.id   AF-A0A256YUX8-F1
#
_cell.length_a   1.000
_cell.length_b   1.000
_cell.length_c   1.000
_cell.angle_alpha   90.00
_cell.angle_beta   90.00
_cell.angle_gamma   90.00
#
_symmetry.space_group_name_H-M   'P 1'
#
loop_
_entity.id
_entity.type
_entity.pdbx_description
1 polymer ?
#
loop_
_entity_poly.entity_id
_entity_poly.type
_entity_poly.pdbx_seq_one_letter_code
_entity_poly.pdbx_strand_id
1 'polypeptide(L)'
;MEFNNPEDKHGIRLANTVAFSMDNVFVPKENLVGEKEGMGLIQAQAVFGATRVMVAAFGLGCGWAALGRAVSYSQGRIQGGGPLSEKQGYTHKLIVPHAVRLEASRAYIEDVAARLDEAGHGLQTEGAIAKWSATEAGNAAAEASIQAMGGYGYVHEMEVEKIKRDVRITQIYEGTNEILEITISRDRWQQHLKSRGQYYIDLAEEMEELHSRDPEVGALASAYALKALGNIFEECRLQKLTRNQHVQMRLGELASWGETAMVFSRKAASEKYSRAVKFDRETWRSMARSYARDATLRIAHDGIKLIMGYGEGDPAALRARVFMDEIMKEQKGQKEDRDLIAQKLKDVFKMT
;
A
#
# COMPACT_ATOMS: atom_id res chain seq x y z
N MET A 1 -0.79 -26.13 31.99
CA MET A 1 -0.54 -24.95 31.14
C MET A 1 0.50 -24.11 31.85
N GLU A 2 1.60 -23.78 31.19
CA GLU A 2 2.66 -22.93 31.75
C GLU A 2 2.86 -21.71 30.84
N PHE A 3 3.08 -20.55 31.44
CA PHE A 3 3.41 -19.31 30.73
C PHE A 3 4.91 -19.03 30.88
N ASN A 4 5.63 -18.92 29.76
CA ASN A 4 7.04 -18.54 29.77
C ASN A 4 7.21 -17.03 30.03
N ASN A 5 8.45 -16.61 30.28
CA ASN A 5 8.78 -15.18 30.37
C ASN A 5 8.41 -14.45 29.07
N PRO A 6 7.93 -13.19 29.14
CA PRO A 6 7.65 -12.40 27.95
C PRO A 6 8.87 -12.24 27.04
N GLU A 7 8.64 -12.32 25.73
CA GLU A 7 9.66 -12.12 24.69
C GLU A 7 10.19 -10.67 24.72
N ASP A 8 11.52 -10.52 24.67
CA ASP A 8 12.19 -9.23 24.46
C ASP A 8 12.15 -8.85 22.97
N LYS A 9 11.26 -7.91 22.65
CA LYS A 9 10.91 -7.55 21.27
C LYS A 9 11.57 -6.25 20.83
N HIS A 10 11.81 -6.16 19.53
CA HIS A 10 12.23 -4.93 18.86
C HIS A 10 11.28 -3.74 19.12
N GLY A 11 9.99 -3.95 18.84
CA GLY A 11 8.90 -2.98 19.04
C GLY A 11 7.72 -3.61 19.75
N ILE A 12 6.62 -2.86 19.87
CA ILE A 12 5.37 -3.23 20.55
C ILE A 12 5.63 -3.85 21.94
N ARG A 13 6.61 -3.32 22.67
CA ARG A 13 7.09 -3.90 23.94
C ARG A 13 6.02 -3.96 25.05
N LEU A 14 4.98 -3.15 24.94
CA LEU A 14 3.83 -3.19 25.86
C LEU A 14 2.85 -4.33 25.55
N ALA A 15 2.93 -4.94 24.36
CA ALA A 15 2.17 -6.13 24.03
C ALA A 15 2.86 -7.36 24.62
N ASN A 16 2.15 -8.08 25.48
CA ASN A 16 2.67 -9.33 26.04
C ASN A 16 2.77 -10.38 24.91
N THR A 17 3.87 -11.10 24.87
CA THR A 17 4.12 -12.17 23.90
C THR A 17 4.88 -13.24 24.65
N VAL A 18 4.33 -14.44 24.73
CA VAL A 18 4.91 -15.56 25.47
C VAL A 18 4.78 -16.82 24.65
N ALA A 19 5.80 -17.67 24.69
CA ALA A 19 5.64 -19.05 24.24
C ALA A 19 4.64 -19.77 25.15
N PHE A 20 3.67 -20.46 24.55
CA PHE A 20 2.62 -21.17 25.25
C PHE A 20 2.68 -22.67 24.92
N SER A 21 2.71 -23.52 25.95
CA SER A 21 2.78 -24.97 25.83
C SER A 21 1.56 -25.65 26.46
N MET A 22 1.06 -26.68 25.76
CA MET A 22 0.01 -27.57 26.25
C MET A 22 0.58 -28.99 26.30
N ASP A 23 0.77 -29.54 27.49
CA ASP A 23 1.13 -30.95 27.71
C ASP A 23 -0.01 -31.64 28.46
N ASN A 24 -0.50 -32.76 27.91
CA ASN A 24 -1.62 -33.55 28.42
C ASN A 24 -2.84 -32.73 28.90
N VAL A 25 -3.15 -31.63 28.18
CA VAL A 25 -4.30 -30.78 28.50
C VAL A 25 -5.59 -31.45 28.02
N PHE A 26 -6.49 -31.76 28.95
CA PHE A 26 -7.83 -32.21 28.62
C PHE A 26 -8.66 -31.05 28.06
N VAL A 27 -9.25 -31.24 26.88
CA VAL A 27 -10.19 -30.31 26.26
C VAL A 27 -11.51 -31.05 26.00
N PRO A 28 -12.63 -30.64 26.62
CA PRO A 28 -13.93 -31.26 26.37
C PRO A 28 -14.35 -31.15 24.90
N LYS A 29 -15.14 -32.12 24.40
CA LYS A 29 -15.59 -32.14 22.99
C LYS A 29 -16.44 -30.91 22.64
N GLU A 30 -17.23 -30.43 23.60
CA GLU A 30 -18.07 -29.25 23.49
C GLU A 30 -17.27 -27.94 23.28
N ASN A 31 -15.96 -27.95 23.55
CA ASN A 31 -15.07 -26.81 23.28
C ASN A 31 -14.52 -26.81 21.84
N LEU A 32 -14.92 -27.76 20.98
CA LEU A 32 -14.56 -27.75 19.57
C LEU A 32 -15.17 -26.54 18.86
N VAL A 33 -14.33 -25.59 18.46
CA VAL A 33 -14.75 -24.43 17.69
C VAL A 33 -15.13 -24.84 16.27
N GLY A 34 -16.32 -24.41 15.82
CA GLY A 34 -16.80 -24.63 14.47
C GLY A 34 -17.36 -26.03 14.20
N GLU A 35 -17.73 -26.76 15.25
CA GLU A 35 -18.60 -27.96 15.28
C GLU A 35 -18.11 -29.20 14.51
N LYS A 36 -17.05 -29.08 13.71
CA LYS A 36 -16.53 -30.16 12.85
C LYS A 36 -15.01 -30.21 12.89
N GLU A 37 -14.48 -31.40 13.18
CA GLU A 37 -13.04 -31.67 13.17
C GLU A 37 -12.43 -31.46 11.78
N GLY A 38 -11.15 -31.03 11.75
CA GLY A 38 -10.40 -30.82 10.51
C GLY A 38 -10.70 -29.53 9.75
N MET A 39 -11.63 -28.69 10.23
CA MET A 39 -12.05 -27.46 9.55
C MET A 39 -11.22 -26.21 9.92
N GLY A 40 -10.29 -26.33 10.87
CA GLY A 40 -9.60 -25.17 11.47
C GLY A 40 -8.87 -24.27 10.47
N LEU A 41 -8.18 -24.84 9.47
CA LEU A 41 -7.48 -24.03 8.47
C LEU A 41 -8.44 -23.22 7.59
N ILE A 42 -9.57 -23.81 7.18
CA ILE A 42 -10.59 -23.15 6.36
C ILE A 42 -11.23 -22.00 7.15
N GLN A 43 -11.53 -22.24 8.42
CA GLN A 43 -12.10 -21.22 9.32
C GLN A 43 -11.11 -20.07 9.58
N ALA A 44 -9.83 -20.38 9.83
CA ALA A 44 -8.79 -19.38 9.99
C ALA A 44 -8.60 -18.53 8.71
N GLN A 45 -8.71 -19.16 7.54
CA GLN A 45 -8.61 -18.43 6.27
C GLN A 45 -9.81 -17.52 5.98
N ALA A 46 -11.00 -17.86 6.49
CA ALA A 46 -12.21 -17.08 6.25
C ALA A 46 -12.14 -15.66 6.85
N VAL A 47 -11.38 -15.47 7.92
CA VAL A 47 -11.28 -14.18 8.63
C VAL A 47 -10.16 -13.26 8.11
N PHE A 48 -9.34 -13.71 7.17
CA PHE A 48 -8.16 -12.94 6.74
C PHE A 48 -8.48 -11.62 6.06
N GLY A 49 -9.64 -11.49 5.41
CA GLY A 49 -10.05 -10.25 4.74
C GLY A 49 -10.19 -9.13 5.76
N ALA A 50 -10.94 -9.37 6.83
CA ALA A 50 -11.15 -8.39 7.89
C ALA A 50 -9.90 -8.18 8.76
N THR A 51 -9.23 -9.25 9.19
CA THR A 51 -8.06 -9.14 10.08
C THR A 51 -6.87 -8.46 9.39
N ARG A 52 -6.68 -8.66 8.08
CA ARG A 52 -5.66 -7.94 7.30
C ARG A 52 -6.00 -6.46 7.13
N VAL A 53 -7.28 -6.10 6.95
CA VAL A 53 -7.70 -4.68 6.95
C VAL A 53 -7.43 -4.02 8.30
N MET A 54 -7.66 -4.73 9.42
CA MET A 54 -7.28 -4.24 10.75
C MET A 54 -5.78 -3.96 10.85
N VAL A 55 -4.93 -4.89 10.40
CA VAL A 55 -3.48 -4.68 10.38
C VAL A 55 -3.07 -3.54 9.44
N ALA A 56 -3.73 -3.41 8.29
CA ALA A 56 -3.53 -2.30 7.37
C ALA A 56 -3.75 -0.95 8.09
N ALA A 57 -4.82 -0.84 8.88
CA ALA A 57 -5.11 0.34 9.68
C ALA A 57 -4.01 0.63 10.73
N PHE A 58 -3.40 -0.38 11.34
CA PHE A 58 -2.25 -0.20 12.24
C PHE A 58 -1.04 0.38 11.51
N GLY A 59 -0.69 -0.16 10.33
CA GLY A 59 0.40 0.33 9.49
C GLY A 59 0.17 1.79 9.08
N LEU A 60 -1.03 2.09 8.57
CA LEU A 60 -1.46 3.44 8.19
C LEU A 60 -1.38 4.43 9.35
N GLY A 61 -1.91 4.04 10.51
CA GLY A 61 -1.93 4.86 11.72
C GLY A 61 -0.52 5.17 12.24
N CYS A 62 0.35 4.17 12.29
CA CYS A 62 1.76 4.36 12.66
C CYS A 62 2.48 5.30 11.69
N GLY A 63 2.29 5.10 10.38
CA GLY A 63 2.87 5.96 9.35
C GLY A 63 2.47 7.42 9.51
N TRP A 64 1.17 7.70 9.68
CA TRP A 64 0.68 9.05 9.91
C TRP A 64 1.12 9.65 11.25
N ALA A 65 1.21 8.84 12.30
CA ALA A 65 1.68 9.28 13.60
C ALA A 65 3.16 9.73 13.53
N ALA A 66 4.01 9.01 12.81
CA ALA A 66 5.40 9.38 12.58
C ALA A 66 5.51 10.60 11.66
N LEU A 67 4.85 10.56 10.49
CA LEU A 67 4.97 11.60 9.47
C LEU A 67 4.42 12.94 9.94
N GLY A 68 3.30 12.95 10.65
CA GLY A 68 2.73 14.16 11.23
C GLY A 68 3.70 14.85 12.20
N ARG A 69 4.40 14.07 13.05
CA ARG A 69 5.43 14.61 13.95
C ARG A 69 6.61 15.20 13.19
N ALA A 70 7.07 14.54 12.12
CA ALA A 70 8.13 15.07 11.27
C ALA A 70 7.71 16.40 10.60
N VAL A 71 6.48 16.47 10.08
CA VAL A 71 5.93 17.70 9.49
C VAL A 71 5.85 18.84 10.51
N SER A 72 5.31 18.60 11.70
CA SER A 72 5.24 19.62 12.77
C SER A 72 6.64 20.08 13.20
N TYR A 73 7.58 19.14 13.41
CA TYR A 73 8.97 19.44 13.75
C TYR A 73 9.65 20.33 12.68
N SER A 74 9.40 20.03 11.40
CA SER A 74 10.04 20.73 10.28
C SER A 74 9.72 22.22 10.17
N GLN A 75 8.58 22.63 10.73
CA GLN A 75 8.12 24.03 10.72
C GLN A 75 8.91 24.89 11.72
N GLY A 76 9.38 24.31 12.83
CA GLY A 76 10.21 25.01 13.82
C GLY A 76 11.71 24.85 13.60
N ARG A 77 12.15 23.82 12.87
CA ARG A 77 13.58 23.51 12.70
C ARG A 77 14.25 24.40 11.64
N ILE A 78 15.08 25.34 12.09
CA ILE A 78 15.85 26.24 11.21
C ILE A 78 17.18 25.60 10.76
N GLN A 79 17.40 25.51 9.45
CA GLN A 79 18.66 25.12 8.81
C GLN A 79 18.82 25.84 7.48
N GLY A 80 20.05 26.09 7.02
CA GLY A 80 20.28 26.74 5.71
C GLY A 80 19.47 28.02 5.50
N GLY A 81 19.32 28.85 6.55
CA GLY A 81 18.63 30.15 6.48
C GLY A 81 17.10 30.14 6.69
N GLY A 82 16.44 29.00 6.90
CA GLY A 82 14.99 28.98 7.16
C GLY A 82 14.44 27.64 7.67
N PRO A 83 13.13 27.52 7.91
CA PRO A 83 12.50 26.26 8.32
C PRO A 83 12.77 25.12 7.33
N LEU A 84 12.82 23.87 7.80
CA LEU A 84 12.93 22.71 6.92
C LEU A 84 11.68 22.54 6.05
N SER A 85 10.51 22.92 6.58
CA SER A 85 9.22 22.86 5.90
C SER A 85 9.15 23.69 4.60
N GLU A 86 10.05 24.67 4.43
CA GLU A 86 10.12 25.52 3.23
C GLU A 86 11.16 25.03 2.20
N LYS A 87 11.82 23.90 2.46
CA LYS A 87 12.85 23.35 1.57
C LYS A 87 12.28 22.19 0.76
N GLN A 88 12.17 22.36 -0.56
CA GLN A 88 11.70 21.29 -1.45
C GLN A 88 12.53 20.00 -1.34
N GLY A 89 13.86 20.11 -1.14
CA GLY A 89 14.71 18.94 -0.91
C GLY A 89 14.34 18.12 0.32
N TYR A 90 13.70 18.75 1.31
CA TYR A 90 13.13 18.09 2.49
C TYR A 90 11.72 17.59 2.19
N THR A 91 10.80 18.48 1.78
CA THR A 91 9.38 18.13 1.61
C THR A 91 9.17 17.10 0.50
N HIS A 92 9.73 17.34 -0.69
CA HIS A 92 9.45 16.54 -1.89
C HIS A 92 10.16 15.20 -1.89
N LYS A 93 11.18 15.04 -1.03
CA LYS A 93 11.95 13.79 -0.90
C LYS A 93 11.52 12.96 0.30
N LEU A 94 11.29 13.58 1.46
CA LEU A 94 11.09 12.85 2.72
C LEU A 94 9.64 12.85 3.21
N ILE A 95 8.81 13.80 2.76
CA ILE A 95 7.47 14.00 3.32
C ILE A 95 6.38 13.64 2.31
N VAL A 96 6.31 14.38 1.21
CA VAL A 96 5.19 14.31 0.26
C VAL A 96 4.99 12.90 -0.32
N PRO A 97 6.03 12.18 -0.80
CA PRO A 97 5.83 10.84 -1.36
C PRO A 97 5.23 9.85 -0.35
N HIS A 98 5.58 9.99 0.93
CA HIS A 98 5.09 9.11 1.99
C HIS A 98 3.66 9.48 2.39
N ALA A 99 3.32 10.77 2.47
CA ALA A 99 1.94 11.22 2.69
C ALA A 99 0.99 10.71 1.59
N VAL A 100 1.43 10.81 0.33
CA VAL A 100 0.70 10.34 -0.84
C VAL A 100 0.45 8.83 -0.78
N ARG A 101 1.49 8.02 -0.49
CA ARG A 101 1.31 6.57 -0.32
C ARG A 101 0.36 6.22 0.83
N LEU A 102 0.44 6.92 1.96
CA LEU A 102 -0.46 6.68 3.10
C LEU A 102 -1.92 6.98 2.74
N GLU A 103 -2.22 8.08 2.04
CA GLU A 103 -3.59 8.36 1.61
C GLU A 103 -4.09 7.38 0.54
N ALA A 104 -3.24 6.92 -0.36
CA ALA A 104 -3.61 5.88 -1.31
C ALA A 104 -3.97 4.57 -0.60
N SER A 105 -3.18 4.16 0.39
CA SER A 105 -3.50 3.01 1.24
C SER A 105 -4.77 3.22 2.06
N ARG A 106 -5.04 4.44 2.55
CA ARG A 106 -6.29 4.79 3.23
C ARG A 106 -7.49 4.57 2.31
N ALA A 107 -7.44 5.10 1.09
CA ALA A 107 -8.51 4.95 0.12
C ALA A 107 -8.82 3.46 -0.14
N TYR A 108 -7.80 2.62 -0.25
CA TYR A 108 -7.95 1.18 -0.41
C TYR A 108 -8.52 0.49 0.84
N ILE A 109 -8.02 0.82 2.04
CA ILE A 109 -8.56 0.31 3.31
C ILE A 109 -10.06 0.62 3.43
N GLU A 110 -10.46 1.86 3.14
CA GLU A 110 -11.86 2.30 3.24
C GLU A 110 -12.77 1.64 2.19
N ASP A 111 -12.25 1.36 0.99
CA ASP A 111 -12.97 0.58 -0.02
C ASP A 111 -13.25 -0.84 0.44
N VAL A 112 -12.22 -1.54 0.92
CA VAL A 112 -12.35 -2.93 1.37
C VAL A 112 -13.21 -3.01 2.62
N ALA A 113 -13.07 -2.08 3.56
CA ALA A 113 -13.90 -2.02 4.77
C ALA A 113 -15.40 -1.88 4.42
N ALA A 114 -15.76 -0.96 3.52
CA ALA A 114 -17.15 -0.80 3.08
C ALA A 114 -17.72 -2.08 2.44
N ARG A 115 -16.93 -2.75 1.60
CA ARG A 115 -17.35 -4.01 0.96
C ARG A 115 -17.45 -5.17 1.95
N LEU A 116 -16.62 -5.19 3.00
CA LEU A 116 -16.71 -6.17 4.08
C LEU A 116 -17.96 -5.95 4.94
N ASP A 117 -18.32 -4.70 5.23
CA ASP A 117 -19.55 -4.38 5.98
C ASP A 117 -20.81 -4.86 5.24
N GLU A 118 -20.81 -4.81 3.90
CA GLU A 118 -21.89 -5.32 3.06
C GLU A 118 -21.90 -6.86 2.94
N ALA A 119 -20.73 -7.48 2.77
CA ALA A 119 -20.61 -8.91 2.49
C ALA A 119 -20.55 -9.79 3.76
N GLY A 120 -20.20 -9.22 4.91
CA GLY A 120 -20.00 -9.92 6.19
C GLY A 120 -18.70 -10.74 6.28
N HIS A 121 -18.26 -11.40 5.21
CA HIS A 121 -16.99 -12.12 5.14
C HIS A 121 -16.46 -12.21 3.70
N GLY A 122 -15.18 -12.59 3.53
CA GLY A 122 -14.54 -12.74 2.21
C GLY A 122 -13.42 -11.73 1.97
N LEU A 123 -13.20 -11.37 0.70
CA LEU A 123 -12.24 -10.34 0.29
C LEU A 123 -10.78 -10.61 0.76
N GLN A 124 -10.36 -11.86 0.68
CA GLN A 124 -9.05 -12.30 1.20
C GLN A 124 -7.88 -11.67 0.42
N THR A 125 -8.06 -11.49 -0.89
CA THR A 125 -7.06 -10.85 -1.77
C THR A 125 -7.05 -9.34 -1.56
N GLU A 126 -8.21 -8.71 -1.47
CA GLU A 126 -8.32 -7.28 -1.24
C GLU A 126 -7.80 -6.90 0.15
N GLY A 127 -8.10 -7.69 1.19
CA GLY A 127 -7.49 -7.53 2.50
C GLY A 127 -5.96 -7.69 2.45
N ALA A 128 -5.44 -8.59 1.62
CA ALA A 128 -4.00 -8.72 1.39
C ALA A 128 -3.39 -7.48 0.72
N ILE A 129 -4.04 -6.90 -0.30
CA ILE A 129 -3.59 -5.66 -0.96
C ILE A 129 -3.61 -4.49 0.02
N ALA A 130 -4.70 -4.36 0.81
CA ALA A 130 -4.82 -3.31 1.82
C ALA A 130 -3.67 -3.39 2.84
N LYS A 131 -3.42 -4.58 3.38
CA LYS A 131 -2.37 -4.82 4.37
C LYS A 131 -0.98 -4.63 3.79
N TRP A 132 -0.70 -5.17 2.61
CA TRP A 132 0.57 -4.96 1.93
C TRP A 132 0.82 -3.46 1.71
N SER A 133 -0.13 -2.75 1.08
CA SER A 133 0.00 -1.33 0.71
C SER A 133 0.24 -0.45 1.94
N ALA A 134 -0.60 -0.59 2.97
CA ALA A 134 -0.56 0.25 4.15
C ALA A 134 0.63 -0.03 5.07
N THR A 135 1.07 -1.29 5.19
CA THR A 135 2.21 -1.63 6.06
C THR A 135 3.54 -1.28 5.42
N GLU A 136 3.68 -1.43 4.09
CA GLU A 136 4.83 -0.90 3.34
C GLU A 136 4.89 0.63 3.44
N ALA A 137 3.77 1.31 3.18
CA ALA A 137 3.70 2.78 3.26
C ALA A 137 3.98 3.28 4.68
N GLY A 138 3.38 2.64 5.70
CA GLY A 138 3.55 2.98 7.11
C GLY A 138 4.98 2.83 7.60
N ASN A 139 5.61 1.70 7.30
CA ASN A 139 7.00 1.45 7.68
C ASN A 139 7.97 2.41 6.98
N ALA A 140 7.76 2.68 5.68
CA ALA A 140 8.58 3.63 4.93
C ALA A 140 8.38 5.07 5.42
N ALA A 141 7.16 5.47 5.76
CA ALA A 141 6.88 6.80 6.32
C ALA A 141 7.54 6.99 7.69
N ALA A 142 7.52 5.97 8.54
CA ALA A 142 8.22 6.02 9.83
C ALA A 142 9.74 6.15 9.66
N GLU A 143 10.33 5.43 8.70
CA GLU A 143 11.76 5.53 8.38
C GLU A 143 12.13 6.93 7.87
N ALA A 144 11.35 7.43 6.89
CA ALA A 144 11.54 8.76 6.37
C ALA A 144 11.38 9.83 7.45
N SER A 145 10.51 9.61 8.44
CA SER A 145 10.32 10.53 9.56
C SER A 145 11.52 10.57 10.49
N ILE A 146 12.18 9.44 10.78
CA ILE A 146 13.47 9.42 11.47
C ILE A 146 14.49 10.26 10.70
N GLN A 147 14.65 9.97 9.41
CA GLN A 147 15.60 10.68 8.54
C GLN A 147 15.32 12.19 8.49
N ALA A 148 14.04 12.57 8.45
CA ALA A 148 13.57 13.94 8.40
C ALA A 148 13.81 14.70 9.72
N MET A 149 13.82 14.00 10.85
CA MET A 149 14.14 14.60 12.16
C MET A 149 15.65 14.58 12.46
N GLY A 150 16.45 13.89 11.64
CA GLY A 150 17.90 13.79 11.79
C GLY A 150 18.26 13.02 13.06
N GLY A 151 19.29 13.47 13.78
CA GLY A 151 19.73 12.83 15.03
C GLY A 151 18.61 12.72 16.09
N TYR A 152 17.71 13.71 16.16
CA TYR A 152 16.56 13.65 17.07
C TYR A 152 15.58 12.53 16.69
N GLY A 153 15.46 12.18 15.41
CA GLY A 153 14.63 11.05 15.00
C GLY A 153 15.12 9.69 15.51
N TYR A 154 16.37 9.61 15.96
CA TYR A 154 17.05 8.37 16.33
C TYR A 154 17.16 8.15 17.86
N VAL A 155 16.68 9.09 18.68
CA VAL A 155 16.76 8.98 20.15
C VAL A 155 15.41 8.57 20.75
N HIS A 156 15.44 7.81 21.85
CA HIS A 156 14.25 7.22 22.48
C HIS A 156 13.26 8.24 23.03
N GLU A 157 13.72 9.46 23.35
CA GLU A 157 12.86 10.56 23.79
C GLU A 157 11.89 11.01 22.69
N MET A 158 12.24 10.79 21.42
CA MET A 158 11.37 11.13 20.30
C MET A 158 10.50 9.93 19.91
N GLU A 159 9.19 10.10 20.01
CA GLU A 159 8.23 9.02 19.75
C GLU A 159 8.34 8.39 18.35
N VAL A 160 8.89 9.12 17.37
CA VAL A 160 9.10 8.60 16.00
C VAL A 160 10.00 7.36 15.98
N GLU A 161 11.00 7.31 16.87
CA GLU A 161 11.92 6.18 17.03
C GLU A 161 11.13 4.94 17.49
N LYS A 162 10.29 5.11 18.51
CA LYS A 162 9.41 4.05 19.01
C LYS A 162 8.44 3.59 17.93
N ILE A 163 7.79 4.52 17.24
CA ILE A 163 6.84 4.20 16.16
C ILE A 163 7.52 3.37 15.07
N LYS A 164 8.77 3.70 14.69
CA LYS A 164 9.51 2.95 13.68
C LYS A 164 9.81 1.51 14.10
N ARG A 165 10.12 1.28 15.38
CA ARG A 165 10.29 -0.08 15.92
C ARG A 165 8.97 -0.83 15.93
N ASP A 166 7.89 -0.18 16.35
CA ASP A 166 6.56 -0.77 16.50
C ASP A 166 5.95 -1.15 15.15
N VAL A 167 6.01 -0.27 14.15
CA VAL A 167 5.38 -0.50 12.84
C VAL A 167 5.99 -1.67 12.09
N ARG A 168 7.26 -2.04 12.38
CA ARG A 168 7.99 -3.08 11.64
C ARG A 168 7.29 -4.44 11.68
N ILE A 169 6.64 -4.78 12.80
CA ILE A 169 5.94 -6.07 12.94
C ILE A 169 4.75 -6.20 11.97
N THR A 170 4.20 -5.07 11.51
CA THR A 170 3.00 -5.07 10.66
C THR A 170 3.23 -5.73 9.31
N GLN A 171 4.47 -5.73 8.80
CA GLN A 171 4.84 -6.41 7.57
C GLN A 171 5.05 -7.93 7.75
N ILE A 172 4.95 -8.46 8.98
CA ILE A 172 5.29 -9.85 9.32
C ILE A 172 4.05 -10.67 9.71
N TYR A 173 3.30 -10.24 10.73
CA TYR A 173 2.13 -10.99 11.19
C TYR A 173 0.95 -10.90 10.20
N GLU A 174 -0.09 -11.72 10.40
CA GLU A 174 -1.20 -11.87 9.44
C GLU A 174 -0.73 -12.25 8.01
N GLY A 175 0.37 -13.01 7.96
CA GLY A 175 1.13 -13.37 6.76
C GLY A 175 2.14 -12.29 6.39
N THR A 176 3.40 -12.68 6.14
CA THR A 176 4.43 -11.73 5.70
C THR A 176 4.04 -11.09 4.37
N ASN A 177 4.54 -9.90 4.09
CA ASN A 177 4.19 -9.20 2.85
C ASN A 177 4.54 -10.02 1.59
N GLU A 178 5.58 -10.85 1.61
CA GLU A 178 5.92 -11.77 0.50
C GLU A 178 4.87 -12.88 0.32
N ILE A 179 4.27 -13.38 1.41
CA ILE A 179 3.16 -14.33 1.33
C ILE A 179 1.89 -13.67 0.78
N LEU A 180 1.68 -12.39 1.10
CA LEU A 180 0.58 -11.62 0.52
C LEU A 180 0.77 -11.41 -0.97
N GLU A 181 1.99 -11.06 -1.41
CA GLU A 181 2.33 -10.94 -2.83
C GLU A 181 2.02 -12.22 -3.60
N ILE A 182 2.35 -13.39 -3.06
CA ILE A 182 1.96 -14.68 -3.65
C ILE A 182 0.43 -14.83 -3.67
N THR A 183 -0.25 -14.50 -2.58
CA THR A 183 -1.72 -14.61 -2.48
C THR A 183 -2.41 -13.77 -3.54
N ILE A 184 -1.99 -12.51 -3.67
CA ILE A 184 -2.52 -11.54 -4.63
C ILE A 184 -2.22 -12.00 -6.05
N SER A 185 -0.97 -12.35 -6.34
CA SER A 185 -0.54 -12.83 -7.64
C SER A 185 -1.33 -14.06 -8.09
N ARG A 186 -1.53 -15.05 -7.20
CA ARG A 186 -2.29 -16.27 -7.53
C ARG A 186 -3.73 -15.98 -7.89
N ASP A 187 -4.41 -15.15 -7.13
CA ASP A 187 -5.80 -14.80 -7.41
C ASP A 187 -5.92 -13.99 -8.71
N ARG A 188 -5.13 -12.92 -8.86
CA ARG A 188 -5.15 -12.08 -10.08
C ARG A 188 -4.71 -12.83 -11.32
N TRP A 189 -3.80 -13.78 -11.19
CA TRP A 189 -3.44 -14.70 -12.27
C TRP A 189 -4.63 -15.56 -12.70
N GLN A 190 -5.40 -16.10 -11.75
CA GLN A 190 -6.61 -16.84 -12.08
C GLN A 190 -7.66 -15.95 -12.75
N GLN A 191 -7.83 -14.71 -12.29
CA GLN A 191 -8.74 -13.76 -12.94
C GLN A 191 -8.31 -13.49 -14.38
N HIS A 192 -7.02 -13.20 -14.61
CA HIS A 192 -6.44 -13.01 -15.94
C HIS A 192 -6.71 -14.21 -16.86
N LEU A 193 -6.52 -15.44 -16.38
CA LEU A 193 -6.78 -16.63 -17.19
C LEU A 193 -8.28 -16.82 -17.49
N LYS A 194 -9.15 -16.66 -16.49
CA LYS A 194 -10.60 -16.81 -16.65
C LYS A 194 -11.20 -15.77 -17.60
N SER A 195 -10.70 -14.54 -17.54
CA SER A 195 -11.10 -13.43 -18.40
C SER A 195 -10.39 -13.44 -19.75
N ARG A 196 -9.55 -14.43 -20.05
CA ARG A 196 -8.72 -14.48 -21.28
C ARG A 196 -7.86 -13.23 -21.50
N GLY A 197 -7.29 -12.71 -20.42
CA GLY A 197 -6.43 -11.53 -20.40
C GLY A 197 -7.14 -10.20 -20.15
N GLN A 198 -8.47 -10.22 -20.13
CA GLN A 198 -9.26 -9.00 -20.13
C GLN A 198 -9.41 -8.32 -18.74
N TYR A 199 -9.14 -9.00 -17.63
CA TYR A 199 -9.42 -8.52 -16.27
C TYR A 199 -8.91 -7.09 -15.98
N TYR A 200 -7.63 -6.82 -16.22
CA TYR A 200 -7.09 -5.47 -16.00
C TYR A 200 -7.39 -4.51 -17.16
N ILE A 201 -7.73 -5.02 -18.34
CA ILE A 201 -8.12 -4.18 -19.48
C ILE A 201 -9.51 -3.59 -19.23
N ASP A 202 -10.47 -4.39 -18.75
CA ASP A 202 -11.80 -3.92 -18.35
C ASP A 202 -11.72 -2.86 -17.24
N LEU A 203 -10.92 -3.11 -16.20
CA LEU A 203 -10.69 -2.13 -15.14
C LEU A 203 -10.04 -0.84 -15.67
N ALA A 204 -9.20 -0.92 -16.70
CA ALA A 204 -8.62 0.25 -17.32
C ALA A 204 -9.65 1.06 -18.10
N GLU A 205 -10.56 0.41 -18.83
CA GLU A 205 -11.66 1.06 -19.54
C GLU A 205 -12.55 1.85 -18.57
N GLU A 206 -12.86 1.28 -17.40
CA GLU A 206 -13.59 2.00 -16.34
C GLU A 206 -12.84 3.27 -15.86
N MET A 207 -11.51 3.24 -15.84
CA MET A 207 -10.68 4.40 -15.48
C MET A 207 -10.63 5.44 -16.59
N GLU A 208 -10.70 5.05 -17.86
CA GLU A 208 -10.82 5.98 -18.99
C GLU A 208 -12.18 6.68 -19.00
N GLU A 209 -13.25 5.95 -18.68
CA GLU A 209 -14.58 6.52 -18.47
C GLU A 209 -14.62 7.47 -17.28
N LEU A 210 -13.92 7.14 -16.18
CA LEU A 210 -13.77 8.04 -15.04
C LEU A 210 -13.01 9.30 -15.44
N HIS A 211 -11.89 9.18 -16.16
CA HIS A 211 -11.10 10.32 -16.63
C HIS A 211 -11.92 11.26 -17.52
N SER A 212 -12.75 10.69 -18.41
CA SER A 212 -13.62 11.46 -19.29
C SER A 212 -14.64 12.31 -18.53
N ARG A 213 -15.04 11.88 -17.32
CA ARG A 213 -15.96 12.60 -16.43
C ARG A 213 -15.24 13.55 -15.48
N ASP A 214 -14.08 13.13 -14.96
CA ASP A 214 -13.27 13.89 -14.02
C ASP A 214 -11.76 13.68 -14.33
N PRO A 215 -11.13 14.58 -15.09
CA PRO A 215 -9.73 14.40 -15.49
C PRO A 215 -8.74 14.66 -14.34
N GLU A 216 -9.18 15.25 -13.24
CA GLU A 216 -8.32 15.76 -12.17
C GLU A 216 -8.00 14.72 -11.09
N VAL A 217 -8.50 13.49 -11.19
CA VAL A 217 -8.38 12.48 -10.12
C VAL A 217 -7.27 11.46 -10.36
N GLY A 218 -6.49 11.59 -11.44
CA GLY A 218 -5.42 10.65 -11.78
C GLY A 218 -5.89 9.36 -12.47
N ALA A 219 -7.14 9.36 -12.95
CA ALA A 219 -7.75 8.18 -13.57
C ALA A 219 -7.05 7.75 -14.86
N LEU A 220 -6.58 8.67 -15.71
CA LEU A 220 -5.86 8.31 -16.94
C LEU A 220 -4.54 7.60 -16.66
N ALA A 221 -3.73 8.13 -15.74
CA ALA A 221 -2.52 7.44 -15.29
C ALA A 221 -2.86 6.05 -14.72
N SER A 222 -3.91 5.93 -13.91
CA SER A 222 -4.37 4.64 -13.39
C SER A 222 -4.81 3.67 -14.49
N ALA A 223 -5.48 4.16 -15.55
CA ALA A 223 -5.83 3.35 -16.71
C ALA A 223 -4.58 2.79 -17.39
N TYR A 224 -3.55 3.61 -17.62
CA TYR A 224 -2.28 3.14 -18.17
C TYR A 224 -1.57 2.14 -17.24
N ALA A 225 -1.64 2.30 -15.92
CA ALA A 225 -1.12 1.31 -14.97
C ALA A 225 -1.78 -0.06 -15.17
N LEU A 226 -3.10 -0.09 -15.27
CA LEU A 226 -3.88 -1.32 -15.43
C LEU A 226 -3.65 -1.95 -16.81
N LYS A 227 -3.60 -1.15 -17.90
CA LYS A 227 -3.24 -1.64 -19.23
C LYS A 227 -1.84 -2.24 -19.27
N ALA A 228 -0.85 -1.54 -18.72
CA ALA A 228 0.51 -2.05 -18.61
C ALA A 228 0.54 -3.36 -17.81
N LEU A 229 -0.19 -3.43 -16.69
CA LEU A 229 -0.27 -4.62 -15.85
C LEU A 229 -0.89 -5.82 -16.59
N GLY A 230 -2.00 -5.62 -17.31
CA GLY A 230 -2.61 -6.66 -18.14
C GLY A 230 -1.65 -7.21 -19.19
N ASN A 231 -0.92 -6.32 -19.87
CA ASN A 231 0.08 -6.70 -20.84
C ASN A 231 1.29 -7.42 -20.21
N ILE A 232 1.74 -6.98 -19.03
CA ILE A 232 2.82 -7.67 -18.29
C ILE A 232 2.39 -9.08 -17.87
N PHE A 233 1.16 -9.25 -17.38
CA PHE A 233 0.61 -10.57 -17.04
C PHE A 233 0.56 -11.47 -18.27
N GLU A 234 0.15 -10.93 -19.42
CA GLU A 234 0.08 -11.67 -20.66
C GLU A 234 1.46 -12.09 -21.19
N GLU A 235 2.46 -11.21 -21.16
CA GLU A 235 3.84 -11.56 -21.51
C GLU A 235 4.39 -12.66 -20.59
N CYS A 236 4.14 -12.54 -19.28
CA CYS A 236 4.53 -13.59 -18.32
C CYS A 236 3.83 -14.92 -18.61
N ARG A 237 2.60 -14.90 -19.14
CA ARG A 237 1.81 -16.10 -19.48
C ARG A 237 2.37 -16.79 -20.70
N LEU A 238 2.59 -16.03 -21.78
CA LEU A 238 3.12 -16.54 -23.04
C LEU A 238 4.47 -17.21 -22.83
N GLN A 239 5.31 -16.62 -21.99
CA GLN A 239 6.66 -17.11 -21.71
C GLN A 239 6.74 -18.05 -20.48
N LYS A 240 5.61 -18.35 -19.84
CA LYS A 240 5.52 -19.23 -18.64
C LYS A 240 6.41 -18.77 -17.48
N LEU A 241 6.62 -17.45 -17.32
CA LEU A 241 7.55 -16.87 -16.35
C LEU A 241 7.09 -17.07 -14.90
N THR A 242 5.80 -17.28 -14.65
CA THR A 242 5.24 -17.54 -13.32
C THR A 242 5.67 -18.86 -12.68
N ARG A 243 6.39 -19.72 -13.43
CA ARG A 243 7.15 -20.84 -12.84
C ARG A 243 8.26 -20.38 -11.90
N ASN A 244 8.74 -19.15 -12.06
CA ASN A 244 9.68 -18.51 -11.14
C ASN A 244 8.91 -17.85 -10.00
N GLN A 245 9.18 -18.29 -8.77
CA GLN A 245 8.52 -17.75 -7.58
C GLN A 245 8.72 -16.24 -7.42
N HIS A 246 9.92 -15.72 -7.73
CA HIS A 246 10.19 -14.29 -7.68
C HIS A 246 9.32 -13.50 -8.66
N VAL A 247 9.17 -13.97 -9.92
CA VAL A 247 8.25 -13.34 -10.89
C VAL A 247 6.83 -13.33 -10.33
N GLN A 248 6.39 -14.44 -9.74
CA GLN A 248 5.07 -14.51 -9.13
C GLN A 248 4.88 -13.47 -8.03
N MET A 249 5.82 -13.34 -7.09
CA MET A 249 5.79 -12.31 -6.04
C MET A 249 5.74 -10.90 -6.63
N ARG A 250 6.63 -10.60 -7.59
CA ARG A 250 6.69 -9.28 -8.24
C ARG A 250 5.38 -8.90 -8.93
N LEU A 251 4.69 -9.85 -9.57
CA LEU A 251 3.36 -9.59 -10.16
C LEU A 251 2.31 -9.22 -9.10
N GLY A 252 2.38 -9.82 -7.91
CA GLY A 252 1.50 -9.47 -6.79
C GLY A 252 1.75 -8.06 -6.26
N GLU A 253 3.01 -7.65 -6.15
CA GLU A 253 3.35 -6.26 -5.81
C GLU A 253 2.83 -5.29 -6.89
N LEU A 254 3.11 -5.54 -8.17
CA LEU A 254 2.70 -4.63 -9.25
C LEU A 254 1.16 -4.50 -9.32
N ALA A 255 0.44 -5.59 -9.09
CA ALA A 255 -1.02 -5.58 -8.96
C ALA A 255 -1.48 -4.70 -7.80
N SER A 256 -0.82 -4.80 -6.64
CA SER A 256 -1.15 -3.99 -5.48
C SER A 256 -1.00 -2.49 -5.75
N TRP A 257 0.03 -2.08 -6.51
CA TRP A 257 0.18 -0.69 -6.95
C TRP A 257 -0.96 -0.23 -7.86
N GLY A 258 -1.26 -1.00 -8.90
CA GLY A 258 -2.25 -0.63 -9.91
C GLY A 258 -3.65 -0.52 -9.33
N GLU A 259 -4.05 -1.50 -8.52
CA GLU A 259 -5.37 -1.48 -7.87
C GLU A 259 -5.48 -0.40 -6.81
N THR A 260 -4.41 -0.12 -6.06
CA THR A 260 -4.42 1.02 -5.12
C THR A 260 -4.59 2.34 -5.87
N ALA A 261 -3.94 2.52 -7.02
CA ALA A 261 -4.06 3.74 -7.83
C ALA A 261 -5.48 3.92 -8.39
N MET A 262 -6.07 2.83 -8.90
CA MET A 262 -7.44 2.77 -9.38
C MET A 262 -8.43 3.17 -8.27
N VAL A 263 -8.35 2.53 -7.11
CA VAL A 263 -9.26 2.80 -5.99
C VAL A 263 -9.08 4.24 -5.49
N PHE A 264 -7.85 4.74 -5.39
CA PHE A 264 -7.63 6.11 -4.96
C PHE A 264 -8.22 7.12 -5.95
N SER A 265 -8.06 6.90 -7.26
CA SER A 265 -8.67 7.75 -8.29
C SER A 265 -10.21 7.75 -8.18
N ARG A 266 -10.84 6.58 -7.97
CA ARG A 266 -12.29 6.47 -7.75
C ARG A 266 -12.74 7.22 -6.49
N LYS A 267 -12.04 7.06 -5.37
CA LYS A 267 -12.37 7.74 -4.11
C LYS A 267 -12.17 9.25 -4.22
N ALA A 268 -11.12 9.71 -4.90
CA ALA A 268 -10.87 11.13 -5.11
C ALA A 268 -11.96 11.82 -5.96
N ALA A 269 -12.62 11.08 -6.86
CA ALA A 269 -13.78 11.55 -7.63
C ALA A 269 -15.08 11.67 -6.81
N SER A 270 -15.13 11.07 -5.61
CA SER A 270 -16.33 11.11 -4.76
C SER A 270 -16.64 12.53 -4.28
N GLU A 271 -17.93 12.83 -4.08
CA GLU A 271 -18.37 14.15 -3.60
C GLU A 271 -18.01 14.40 -2.14
N LYS A 272 -17.95 13.32 -1.34
CA LYS A 272 -17.68 13.36 0.09
C LYS A 272 -16.65 12.29 0.44
N TYR A 273 -15.77 12.65 1.37
CA TYR A 273 -14.76 11.76 1.91
C TYR A 273 -15.09 11.35 3.32
N SER A 274 -14.48 10.28 3.80
CA SER A 274 -14.62 9.85 5.18
C SER A 274 -14.10 10.94 6.14
N ARG A 275 -14.58 10.94 7.38
CA ARG A 275 -14.06 11.83 8.44
C ARG A 275 -12.57 11.62 8.74
N ALA A 276 -11.97 10.53 8.26
CA ALA A 276 -10.56 10.22 8.48
C ALA A 276 -9.65 10.95 7.48
N VAL A 277 -10.18 11.41 6.35
CA VAL A 277 -9.46 12.24 5.38
C VAL A 277 -9.36 13.66 5.93
N LYS A 278 -8.12 14.09 6.21
CA LYS A 278 -7.84 15.42 6.80
C LYS A 278 -7.64 16.53 5.77
N PHE A 279 -7.65 16.18 4.50
CA PHE A 279 -7.31 17.06 3.39
C PHE A 279 -8.55 17.52 2.65
N ASP A 280 -8.51 18.72 2.10
CA ASP A 280 -9.57 19.20 1.22
C ASP A 280 -9.60 18.45 -0.12
N ARG A 281 -10.69 18.65 -0.88
CA ARG A 281 -10.93 17.99 -2.17
C ARG A 281 -9.80 18.20 -3.17
N GLU A 282 -9.28 19.41 -3.27
CA GLU A 282 -8.21 19.72 -4.21
C GLU A 282 -6.92 18.98 -3.85
N THR A 283 -6.55 19.02 -2.56
CA THR A 283 -5.34 18.37 -2.05
C THR A 283 -5.40 16.85 -2.23
N TRP A 284 -6.55 16.22 -1.93
CA TRP A 284 -6.68 14.77 -2.05
C TRP A 284 -6.66 14.32 -3.53
N ARG A 285 -7.22 15.13 -4.45
CA ARG A 285 -7.10 14.91 -5.90
C ARG A 285 -5.66 15.02 -6.38
N SER A 286 -4.90 16.02 -5.90
CA SER A 286 -3.46 16.12 -6.16
C SER A 286 -2.68 14.92 -5.64
N MET A 287 -3.02 14.40 -4.45
CA MET A 287 -2.41 13.18 -3.93
C MET A 287 -2.74 11.96 -4.79
N ALA A 288 -3.99 11.82 -5.25
CA ALA A 288 -4.40 10.74 -6.14
C ALA A 288 -3.66 10.78 -7.49
N ARG A 289 -3.55 11.95 -8.13
CA ARG A 289 -2.73 12.14 -9.33
C ARG A 289 -1.27 11.79 -9.10
N SER A 290 -0.70 12.29 -8.00
CA SER A 290 0.71 12.06 -7.67
C SER A 290 1.00 10.57 -7.46
N TYR A 291 0.12 9.86 -6.75
CA TYR A 291 0.22 8.41 -6.56
C TYR A 291 0.08 7.66 -7.88
N ALA A 292 -0.94 7.98 -8.69
CA ALA A 292 -1.19 7.31 -9.95
C ALA A 292 0.00 7.43 -10.91
N ARG A 293 0.59 8.63 -11.05
CA ARG A 293 1.79 8.84 -11.88
C ARG A 293 2.98 7.99 -11.44
N ASP A 294 3.26 7.97 -10.13
CA ASP A 294 4.37 7.20 -9.56
C ASP A 294 4.12 5.68 -9.70
N ALA A 295 2.89 5.23 -9.44
CA ALA A 295 2.48 3.83 -9.56
C ALA A 295 2.60 3.32 -11.00
N THR A 296 2.07 4.08 -11.96
CA THR A 296 2.06 3.70 -13.37
C THR A 296 3.46 3.63 -13.96
N LEU A 297 4.31 4.61 -13.68
CA LEU A 297 5.71 4.57 -14.09
C LEU A 297 6.44 3.36 -13.50
N ARG A 298 6.19 3.07 -12.22
CA ARG A 298 6.77 1.91 -11.54
C ARG A 298 6.33 0.60 -12.18
N ILE A 299 5.03 0.42 -12.44
CA ILE A 299 4.47 -0.80 -13.03
C ILE A 299 5.10 -1.06 -14.40
N ALA A 300 5.12 -0.05 -15.26
CA ALA A 300 5.68 -0.18 -16.61
C ALA A 300 7.18 -0.47 -16.57
N HIS A 301 7.94 0.30 -15.79
CA HIS A 301 9.40 0.14 -15.70
C HIS A 301 9.81 -1.20 -15.07
N ASP A 302 9.26 -1.52 -13.90
CA ASP A 302 9.60 -2.75 -13.18
C ASP A 302 9.06 -4.00 -13.92
N GLY A 303 7.94 -3.88 -14.64
CA GLY A 303 7.41 -4.92 -15.51
C GLY A 303 8.33 -5.26 -16.68
N ILE A 304 8.83 -4.25 -17.41
CA ILE A 304 9.83 -4.47 -18.46
C ILE A 304 11.07 -5.13 -17.88
N LYS A 305 11.59 -4.59 -16.76
CA LYS A 305 12.78 -5.16 -16.09
C LYS A 305 12.57 -6.62 -15.70
N LEU A 306 11.37 -6.96 -15.21
CA LEU A 306 11.04 -8.32 -14.81
C LEU A 306 10.99 -9.27 -16.00
N ILE A 307 10.31 -8.90 -17.08
CA ILE A 307 10.20 -9.73 -18.29
C ILE A 307 11.58 -9.92 -18.93
N MET A 308 12.35 -8.84 -19.11
CA MET A 308 13.70 -8.91 -19.68
C MET A 308 14.69 -9.70 -18.83
N GLY A 309 14.49 -9.73 -17.51
CA GLY A 309 15.39 -10.45 -16.60
C GLY A 309 15.14 -11.95 -16.52
N TYR A 310 13.94 -12.41 -16.85
CA TYR A 310 13.53 -13.82 -16.71
C TYR A 310 13.08 -14.49 -18.01
N GLY A 311 12.83 -13.71 -19.05
CA GLY A 311 12.33 -14.16 -20.33
C GLY A 311 13.08 -13.53 -21.49
N GLU A 312 12.45 -13.59 -22.66
CA GLU A 312 12.94 -12.99 -23.89
C GLU A 312 12.00 -11.86 -24.31
N GLY A 313 12.55 -10.83 -24.94
CA GLY A 313 11.74 -9.72 -25.42
C GLY A 313 12.59 -8.66 -26.10
N ASP A 314 12.01 -8.01 -27.09
CA ASP A 314 12.58 -6.79 -27.64
C ASP A 314 12.24 -5.61 -26.72
N PRO A 315 13.23 -4.87 -26.18
CA PRO A 315 12.97 -3.75 -25.28
C PRO A 315 12.06 -2.68 -25.89
N ALA A 316 12.15 -2.40 -27.20
CA ALA A 316 11.31 -1.41 -27.84
C ALA A 316 9.85 -1.87 -27.93
N ALA A 317 9.62 -3.13 -28.33
CA ALA A 317 8.30 -3.74 -28.34
C ALA A 317 7.66 -3.78 -26.94
N LEU A 318 8.42 -4.14 -25.90
CA LEU A 318 7.91 -4.14 -24.52
C LEU A 318 7.55 -2.74 -24.03
N ARG A 319 8.38 -1.73 -24.33
CA ARG A 319 8.07 -0.32 -24.01
C ARG A 319 6.77 0.15 -24.63
N ALA A 320 6.53 -0.20 -25.89
CA ALA A 320 5.27 0.12 -26.56
C ALA A 320 4.09 -0.61 -25.91
N ARG A 321 4.22 -1.90 -25.59
CA ARG A 321 3.17 -2.70 -24.93
C ARG A 321 2.78 -2.17 -23.57
N VAL A 322 3.71 -1.60 -22.81
CA VAL A 322 3.38 -1.00 -21.50
C VAL A 322 3.04 0.49 -21.59
N PHE A 323 2.81 1.05 -22.78
CA PHE A 323 2.44 2.45 -22.98
C PHE A 323 3.46 3.44 -22.40
N MET A 324 4.76 3.10 -22.46
CA MET A 324 5.79 3.87 -21.78
C MET A 324 5.80 5.35 -22.20
N ASP A 325 5.59 5.66 -23.48
CA ASP A 325 5.65 7.03 -23.97
C ASP A 325 4.45 7.86 -23.52
N GLU A 326 3.26 7.27 -23.45
CA GLU A 326 2.06 7.88 -22.87
C GLU A 326 2.25 8.12 -21.38
N ILE A 327 2.76 7.12 -20.64
CA ILE A 327 3.03 7.21 -19.21
C ILE A 327 4.01 8.34 -18.89
N MET A 328 5.03 8.53 -19.73
CA MET A 328 6.00 9.62 -19.58
C MET A 328 5.35 11.00 -19.78
N LYS A 329 4.35 11.13 -20.68
CA LYS A 329 3.60 12.37 -20.86
C LYS A 329 2.75 12.70 -19.63
N GLU A 330 2.17 11.68 -19.00
CA GLU A 330 1.35 11.83 -17.78
C GLU A 330 2.14 12.34 -16.56
N GLN A 331 3.48 12.31 -16.59
CA GLN A 331 4.32 12.81 -15.49
C GLN A 331 4.30 14.34 -15.33
N LYS A 332 3.77 15.07 -16.33
CA LYS A 332 3.64 16.52 -16.27
C LYS A 332 2.69 16.93 -15.12
N GLY A 333 3.03 18.01 -14.41
CA GLY A 333 2.23 18.51 -13.27
C GLY A 333 2.66 17.95 -11.91
N GLN A 334 3.62 17.03 -11.87
CA GLN A 334 4.05 16.38 -10.62
C GLN A 334 4.65 17.36 -9.61
N LYS A 335 5.35 18.40 -10.08
CA LYS A 335 5.93 19.41 -9.18
C LYS A 335 4.83 20.23 -8.52
N GLU A 336 3.85 20.69 -9.30
CA GLU A 336 2.75 21.53 -8.85
C GLU A 336 1.89 20.80 -7.82
N ASP A 337 1.57 19.52 -8.07
CA ASP A 337 0.86 18.69 -7.10
C ASP A 337 1.66 18.51 -5.81
N ARG A 338 2.98 18.26 -5.90
CA ARG A 338 3.84 18.11 -4.72
C ARG A 338 3.99 19.41 -3.92
N ASP A 339 4.03 20.56 -4.59
CA ASP A 339 4.05 21.88 -3.94
C ASP A 339 2.76 22.12 -3.14
N LEU A 340 1.59 21.85 -3.74
CA LEU A 340 0.30 21.98 -3.06
C LEU A 340 0.23 21.03 -1.85
N ILE A 341 0.59 19.76 -2.03
CA ILE A 341 0.56 18.76 -0.96
C ILE A 341 1.50 19.17 0.19
N ALA A 342 2.72 19.63 -0.12
CA ALA A 342 3.67 20.09 0.88
C ALA A 342 3.10 21.26 1.69
N GLN A 343 2.45 22.23 1.04
CA GLN A 343 1.81 23.35 1.72
C GLN A 343 0.70 22.88 2.66
N LYS A 344 -0.20 22.02 2.16
CA LYS A 344 -1.38 21.56 2.91
C LYS A 344 -1.03 20.66 4.07
N LEU A 345 0.06 19.90 3.98
CA LEU A 345 0.59 19.13 5.11
C LEU A 345 0.98 20.03 6.29
N LYS A 346 1.60 21.19 6.03
CA LYS A 346 1.94 22.17 7.08
C LYS A 346 0.68 22.67 7.78
N ASP A 347 -0.36 22.98 6.99
CA ASP A 347 -1.63 23.51 7.51
C ASP A 347 -2.37 22.49 8.39
N VAL A 348 -2.31 21.20 8.02
CA VAL A 348 -2.97 20.10 8.76
C VAL A 348 -2.20 19.73 10.03
N PHE A 349 -0.87 19.72 9.98
CA PHE A 349 0.00 19.30 11.10
C PHE A 349 0.75 20.48 11.70
N LYS A 350 0.00 21.48 12.17
CA LYS A 350 0.57 22.69 12.79
C LYS A 350 1.45 22.35 13.98
N MET A 351 2.45 23.19 14.21
CA MET A 351 3.21 23.18 15.47
C MET A 351 2.24 23.51 16.61
N THR A 352 2.06 22.56 17.54
CA THR A 352 1.29 22.74 18.79
C THR A 352 2.18 23.20 19.91
#